data_AF-A0A844W8S7-F1
#
_entry.id   AF-A0A844W8S7-F1
#
_cell.length_a   1.000
_cell.length_b   1.000
_cell.length_c   1.000
_cell.angle_alpha   90.00
_cell.angle_beta   90.00
_cell.angle_gamma   90.00
#
_symmetry.space_group_name_H-M   'P 1'
#
loop_
_entity.id
_entity.type
_entity.pdbx_description
1 polymer ?
#
loop_
_entity_poly.entity_id
_entity_poly.type
_entity_poly.pdbx_seq_one_letter_code
_entity_poly.pdbx_strand_id
1 'polypeptide(L)'
;MVRVLAAIWIAMMILSVAVPALTPATDMGLTRGLNRVMTFLAFQLAAGLPAFWLWALSGRQPGAARRWLARIPGLVALALALGIAALLLWPEMSVQRPDSPPPPPGPVTTTVDT
;
A
#
# COMPACT_ATOMS: atom_id res chain seq x y z
N MET A 1 22.74 -5.76 -17.17
CA MET A 1 22.40 -5.14 -15.87
C MET A 1 21.00 -4.51 -15.86
N VAL A 2 20.77 -3.37 -16.54
CA VAL A 2 19.48 -2.63 -16.47
C VAL A 2 18.26 -3.47 -16.88
N ARG A 3 18.39 -4.32 -17.91
CA ARG A 3 17.30 -5.22 -18.35
C ARG A 3 16.91 -6.26 -17.29
N VAL A 4 17.89 -6.76 -16.53
CA VAL A 4 17.66 -7.75 -15.46
C VAL A 4 16.93 -7.08 -14.30
N LEU A 5 17.37 -5.89 -13.87
CA LEU A 5 16.66 -5.12 -12.85
C LEU A 5 15.23 -4.77 -13.27
N ALA A 6 15.02 -4.39 -14.54
CA ALA A 6 13.69 -4.10 -15.05
C ALA A 6 12.79 -5.35 -15.04
N ALA A 7 13.31 -6.51 -15.43
CA ALA A 7 12.58 -7.78 -15.38
C ALA A 7 12.21 -8.17 -13.93
N ILE A 8 13.15 -8.02 -12.99
CA ILE A 8 12.90 -8.25 -11.55
C ILE A 8 11.81 -7.29 -11.06
N TRP A 9 11.89 -6.01 -11.39
CA TRP A 9 10.89 -5.02 -11.00
C TRP A 9 9.49 -5.36 -11.53
N ILE A 10 9.37 -5.73 -12.82
CA ILE A 10 8.09 -6.15 -13.42
C ILE A 10 7.55 -7.39 -12.70
N ALA A 11 8.39 -8.39 -12.45
CA ALA A 11 7.98 -9.61 -11.75
C ALA A 11 7.47 -9.28 -10.33
N MET A 12 8.15 -8.41 -9.60
CA MET A 12 7.72 -7.97 -8.27
C MET A 12 6.41 -7.18 -8.32
N MET A 13 6.18 -6.36 -9.34
CA MET A 13 4.91 -5.66 -9.53
C MET A 13 3.76 -6.64 -9.77
N ILE A 14 3.95 -7.65 -10.62
CA ILE A 14 2.94 -8.69 -10.86
C ILE A 14 2.68 -9.48 -9.57
N LEU A 15 3.73 -9.92 -8.88
CA LEU A 15 3.63 -10.65 -7.62
C LEU A 15 2.95 -9.82 -6.53
N SER A 16 3.17 -8.51 -6.50
CA SER A 16 2.55 -7.62 -5.51
C SER A 16 1.03 -7.67 -5.54
N VAL A 17 0.43 -7.95 -6.70
CA VAL A 17 -1.02 -8.06 -6.87
C VAL A 17 -1.47 -9.52 -6.82
N ALA A 18 -0.73 -10.40 -7.50
CA ALA A 18 -1.09 -11.81 -7.61
C ALA A 18 -1.05 -12.53 -6.25
N VAL A 19 -0.03 -12.29 -5.43
CA VAL A 19 0.13 -13.00 -4.14
C VAL A 19 -1.00 -12.62 -3.16
N PRO A 20 -1.31 -11.35 -2.88
CA PRO A 20 -2.43 -11.00 -2.02
C PRO A 20 -3.79 -11.47 -2.54
N ALA A 21 -3.98 -11.50 -3.87
CA ALA A 21 -5.23 -11.95 -4.49
C ALA A 21 -5.45 -13.46 -4.34
N LEU A 22 -4.37 -14.24 -4.45
CA LEU A 22 -4.40 -15.72 -4.37
C LEU A 22 -4.27 -16.24 -2.94
N THR A 23 -3.82 -15.42 -1.98
CA THR A 23 -3.64 -15.83 -0.59
C THR A 23 -5.01 -16.08 0.06
N PRO A 24 -5.30 -17.31 0.54
CA PRO A 24 -6.53 -17.64 1.24
C PRO A 24 -6.63 -16.83 2.54
N ALA A 25 -7.84 -16.40 2.87
CA ALA A 25 -8.08 -15.71 4.13
C ALA A 25 -8.12 -16.73 5.27
N THR A 26 -7.09 -16.74 6.12
CA THR A 26 -7.05 -17.58 7.33
C THR A 26 -7.90 -17.02 8.47
N ASP A 27 -8.33 -15.75 8.41
CA ASP A 27 -9.00 -15.06 9.52
C ASP A 27 -10.33 -14.36 9.18
N MET A 28 -11.08 -14.02 10.24
CA MET A 28 -12.40 -13.37 10.22
C MET A 28 -12.33 -11.89 9.77
N GLY A 29 -12.99 -11.56 8.66
CA GLY A 29 -13.46 -10.20 8.29
C GLY A 29 -12.42 -9.07 8.18
N LEU A 30 -11.99 -8.51 9.32
CA LEU A 30 -11.13 -7.33 9.39
C LEU A 30 -9.64 -7.67 9.16
N THR A 31 -9.14 -8.72 9.84
CA THR A 31 -7.77 -9.22 9.68
C THR A 31 -7.51 -9.73 8.26
N ARG A 32 -8.57 -10.19 7.57
CA ARG A 32 -8.55 -10.56 6.14
C ARG A 32 -8.11 -9.39 5.25
N GLY A 33 -8.71 -8.21 5.43
CA GLY A 33 -8.34 -7.03 4.66
C GLY A 33 -6.92 -6.60 4.98
N LEU A 34 -6.58 -6.58 6.27
CA LEU A 34 -5.28 -6.15 6.75
C LEU A 34 -4.13 -7.03 6.23
N ASN A 35 -4.28 -8.36 6.25
CA ASN A 35 -3.21 -9.26 5.78
C ASN A 35 -2.87 -9.04 4.30
N ARG A 36 -3.88 -8.81 3.46
CA ARG A 36 -3.69 -8.52 2.03
C ARG A 36 -3.01 -7.17 1.81
N VAL A 37 -3.41 -6.14 2.56
CA VAL A 37 -2.80 -4.81 2.51
C VAL A 37 -1.34 -4.87 2.97
N MET A 38 -1.04 -5.53 4.09
CA MET A 38 0.33 -5.67 4.60
C MET A 38 1.22 -6.44 3.63
N THR A 39 0.70 -7.52 3.03
CA THR A 39 1.42 -8.27 2.00
C THR A 39 1.70 -7.41 0.77
N PHE A 40 0.71 -6.65 0.29
CA PHE A 40 0.90 -5.70 -0.81
C PHE A 40 1.98 -4.66 -0.48
N LEU A 41 1.93 -4.05 0.71
CA LEU A 41 2.91 -3.07 1.17
C LEU A 41 4.33 -3.65 1.24
N ALA A 42 4.48 -4.88 1.72
CA ALA A 42 5.77 -5.57 1.75
C ALA A 42 6.33 -5.75 0.32
N PHE A 43 5.49 -6.15 -0.64
CA PHE A 43 5.91 -6.25 -2.03
C PHE A 43 6.22 -4.88 -2.66
N GLN A 44 5.51 -3.81 -2.28
CA GLN A 44 5.81 -2.45 -2.75
C GLN A 44 7.17 -1.96 -2.25
N LEU A 45 7.50 -2.18 -0.97
CA LEU A 45 8.84 -1.89 -0.43
C LEU A 45 9.92 -2.69 -1.16
N ALA A 46 9.66 -3.98 -1.37
CA ALA A 46 10.59 -4.87 -2.03
C ALA A 46 10.78 -4.48 -3.52
N ALA A 47 9.73 -4.07 -4.22
CA ALA A 47 9.78 -3.55 -5.60
C ALA A 47 10.42 -2.15 -5.68
N GLY A 48 10.35 -1.36 -4.61
CA GLY A 48 11.00 -0.06 -4.51
C GLY A 48 12.52 -0.13 -4.63
N LEU A 49 13.15 -1.19 -4.11
CA LEU A 49 14.59 -1.41 -4.19
C LEU A 49 15.13 -1.45 -5.63
N PRO A 50 14.67 -2.36 -6.52
CA PRO A 50 15.13 -2.38 -7.90
C PRO A 50 14.72 -1.11 -8.67
N ALA A 51 13.58 -0.49 -8.36
CA ALA A 51 13.17 0.78 -8.95
C ALA A 51 14.15 1.91 -8.62
N PHE A 52 14.59 2.00 -7.36
CA PHE A 52 15.58 2.97 -6.90
C PHE A 52 16.92 2.77 -7.60
N TRP A 53 17.39 1.52 -7.69
CA TRP A 53 18.64 1.21 -8.40
C TRP A 53 18.56 1.52 -9.90
N LEU A 54 17.42 1.25 -10.56
CA LEU A 54 17.18 1.65 -11.95
C LEU A 54 17.25 3.16 -12.13
N TRP A 55 16.65 3.92 -11.23
CA TRP A 55 16.70 5.38 -11.24
C TRP A 55 18.13 5.89 -11.04
N ALA A 56 18.86 5.38 -10.05
CA ALA A 56 20.25 5.77 -9.76
C ALA A 56 21.18 5.45 -10.95
N LEU A 57 20.95 4.33 -11.64
CA LEU A 57 21.72 3.92 -12.81
C LEU A 57 21.27 4.61 -14.12
N SER A 58 20.09 5.27 -14.14
CA SER A 58 19.55 5.92 -15.33
C SER A 58 20.48 7.00 -15.89
N GLY A 59 21.16 7.75 -15.00
CA GLY A 59 22.09 8.82 -15.38
C GLY A 59 23.28 8.35 -16.22
N ARG A 60 23.62 7.06 -16.19
CA ARG A 60 24.75 6.49 -16.95
C ARG A 60 24.37 6.02 -18.35
N GLN A 61 23.09 6.09 -18.75
CA GLN A 61 22.64 5.65 -20.07
C GLN A 61 22.85 6.73 -21.14
N PRO A 62 23.49 6.41 -22.29
CA PRO A 62 23.53 7.30 -23.42
C PRO A 62 22.16 7.38 -24.10
N GLY A 63 21.71 8.60 -24.40
CA GLY A 63 20.43 8.89 -25.04
C GLY A 63 19.30 9.27 -24.06
N ALA A 64 18.63 10.40 -24.34
CA ALA A 64 17.56 10.95 -23.50
C ALA A 64 16.38 9.98 -23.33
N ALA A 65 16.02 9.25 -24.39
CA ALA A 65 14.91 8.28 -24.35
C ALA A 65 15.18 7.10 -23.38
N ARG A 66 16.38 6.52 -23.41
CA ARG A 66 16.77 5.42 -22.50
C ARG A 66 16.87 5.89 -21.04
N ARG A 67 17.35 7.12 -20.83
CA ARG A 67 17.35 7.78 -19.51
C ARG A 67 15.95 7.91 -18.95
N TRP A 68 14.98 8.33 -19.77
CA TRP A 68 13.58 8.46 -19.36
C TRP A 68 12.91 7.11 -19.09
N LEU A 69 13.10 6.12 -19.96
CA LEU A 69 12.56 4.77 -19.73
C LEU A 69 13.07 4.14 -18.43
N ALA A 70 14.33 4.37 -18.05
CA ALA A 70 14.89 3.89 -16.80
C ALA A 70 14.35 4.63 -15.55
N ARG A 71 13.68 5.77 -15.70
CA ARG A 71 13.03 6.52 -14.60
C ARG A 71 11.58 6.12 -14.36
N ILE A 72 10.90 5.54 -15.36
CA ILE A 72 9.51 5.10 -15.26
C ILE A 72 9.28 4.21 -14.02
N PRO A 73 10.12 3.19 -13.73
CA PRO A 73 9.93 2.33 -12.56
C PRO A 73 9.95 3.10 -11.24
N GLY A 74 10.86 4.06 -11.11
CA GLY A 74 10.93 4.88 -9.89
C GLY A 74 9.82 5.93 -9.82
N LEU A 75 9.32 6.45 -10.95
CA LEU A 75 8.12 7.31 -10.95
C LEU A 75 6.88 6.55 -10.51
N VAL A 76 6.72 5.31 -10.99
CA VAL A 76 5.62 4.43 -10.59
C VAL A 76 5.73 4.08 -9.10
N ALA A 77 6.93 3.73 -8.61
CA ALA A 77 7.16 3.47 -7.19
C ALA A 77 6.87 4.71 -6.32
N LEU A 78 7.28 5.91 -6.76
CA LEU A 78 6.99 7.16 -6.07
C LEU A 78 5.49 7.48 -6.03
N ALA A 79 4.80 7.33 -7.16
CA ALA A 79 3.36 7.52 -7.23
C ALA A 79 2.59 6.54 -6.32
N LEU A 80 3.01 5.29 -6.28
CA LEU A 80 2.46 4.28 -5.37
C LEU A 80 2.72 4.63 -3.90
N ALA A 81 3.94 5.02 -3.56
CA ALA A 81 4.28 5.44 -2.20
C ALA A 81 3.45 6.66 -1.76
N LEU A 82 3.30 7.66 -2.63
CA LEU A 82 2.45 8.82 -2.37
C LEU A 82 0.97 8.45 -2.25
N GLY A 83 0.47 7.55 -3.09
CA GLY A 83 -0.90 7.06 -3.02
C GLY A 83 -1.16 6.32 -1.70
N ILE A 84 -0.23 5.46 -1.27
CA ILE A 84 -0.29 4.79 0.03
C ILE A 84 -0.26 5.81 1.17
N ALA A 85 0.67 6.76 1.16
CA ALA A 85 0.79 7.78 2.19
C ALA A 85 -0.49 8.63 2.27
N ALA A 86 -1.05 9.05 1.14
CA ALA A 86 -2.31 9.76 1.08
C ALA A 86 -3.45 8.94 1.69
N LEU A 87 -3.54 7.64 1.38
CA LEU A 87 -4.56 6.75 1.93
C LEU A 87 -4.44 6.60 3.46
N LEU A 88 -3.21 6.52 3.97
CA LEU A 88 -2.92 6.38 5.40
C LEU A 88 -3.15 7.67 6.19
N LEU A 89 -2.90 8.84 5.59
CA LEU A 89 -3.04 10.16 6.22
C LEU A 89 -4.46 10.75 6.08
N TRP A 90 -5.26 10.25 5.12
CA TRP A 90 -6.65 10.68 4.91
C TRP A 90 -7.56 10.62 6.16
N PRO A 91 -7.50 9.57 7.01
CA PRO A 91 -8.34 9.48 8.20
C PRO A 91 -8.05 10.60 9.19
N GLU A 92 -6.77 10.98 9.37
CA GLU A 92 -6.39 12.03 10.33
C GLU A 92 -6.93 13.41 9.95
N MET A 93 -7.14 13.66 8.65
CA MET A 93 -7.73 14.91 8.17
C MET A 93 -9.26 14.94 8.30
N SER A 94 -9.91 13.78 8.47
CA SER A 94 -11.37 13.64 8.41
C SER A 94 -12.04 13.31 9.74
N VAL A 95 -11.29 13.07 10.82
CA VAL A 95 -11.84 12.97 12.18
C VAL A 95 -12.26 14.35 12.69
N GLN A 96 -13.52 14.72 12.42
CA GLN A 96 -14.24 15.68 13.26
C GLN A 96 -14.36 15.06 14.67
N ARG A 97 -13.90 15.78 15.70
CA ARG A 97 -14.10 15.38 17.09
C ARG A 97 -15.60 15.22 17.33
N PRO A 98 -16.06 14.13 17.96
CA PRO A 98 -17.44 14.06 18.42
C PRO A 98 -17.63 15.13 19.50
N ASP A 99 -18.22 16.27 19.14
CA ASP A 99 -18.51 17.39 20.04
C ASP A 99 -19.72 17.10 20.97
N SER A 100 -20.11 15.84 21.13
CA SER A 100 -21.28 15.45 21.93
C SER A 100 -20.85 14.55 23.08
N PRO A 101 -20.88 15.03 24.33
CA PRO A 101 -20.72 14.14 25.48
C PRO A 101 -21.80 13.05 25.44
N PRO A 102 -21.48 11.81 25.86
CA PRO A 102 -22.45 10.73 25.86
C PRO A 102 -23.66 11.10 26.73
N PRO A 103 -24.89 10.78 26.30
CA PRO A 103 -26.07 11.00 27.12
C PRO A 103 -25.91 10.23 28.45
N PRO A 104 -26.39 10.77 29.57
CA PRO A 104 -26.31 10.11 30.86
C PRO A 104 -26.99 8.73 30.80
N PRO A 105 -26.42 7.69 31.43
CA PRO A 105 -27.00 6.36 31.41
C PRO A 105 -28.43 6.39 31.98
N GLY A 106 -29.40 6.06 31.14
CA GLY A 106 -30.78 5.85 31.57
C GLY A 106 -30.90 4.56 32.38
N PRO A 107 -31.81 4.50 33.37
CA PRO A 107 -32.01 3.29 34.16
C PRO A 107 -32.45 2.13 33.27
N VAL A 108 -31.69 1.04 33.29
CA VAL A 108 -32.04 -0.22 32.63
C VAL A 108 -33.07 -0.91 33.51
N THR A 109 -34.35 -0.56 33.34
CA THR A 109 -35.47 -1.31 33.90
C THR A 109 -36.01 -2.25 32.82
N THR A 110 -35.34 -3.39 32.62
CA THR A 110 -36.03 -4.57 32.08
C THR A 110 -36.23 -5.52 33.24
N THR A 111 -37.42 -5.48 33.85
CA THR A 111 -37.95 -6.61 34.60
C THR A 111 -38.14 -7.74 33.59
N VAL A 112 -37.29 -8.76 33.64
CA VAL A 112 -37.62 -10.04 33.03
C VAL A 112 -38.63 -10.67 33.97
N ASP A 113 -39.91 -10.45 33.66
CA ASP A 113 -40.98 -11.28 34.22
C ASP A 113 -40.77 -12.71 33.70
N THR A 114 -40.82 -13.62 34.66
CA THR A 114 -40.52 -15.07 34.64
C THR A 114 -41.17 -15.87 33.52
#